data_AF-A0A1J4Z0Q7-F1
#
_entry.id   AF-A0A1J4Z0Q7-F1
#
_cell.length_a   1.000
_cell.length_b   1.000
_cell.length_c   1.000
_cell.angle_alpha   90.00
_cell.angle_beta   90.00
_cell.angle_gamma   90.00
#
_symmetry.space_group_name_H-M   'P 1'
#
loop_
_entity.id
_entity.type
_entity.pdbx_description
1 polymer ?
#
loop_
_entity_poly.entity_id
_entity_poly.type
_entity_poly.pdbx_seq_one_letter_code
_entity_poly.pdbx_strand_id
1 'polypeptide(L)'
;MESKLYFFLLFFLLLSLSIVQATFSVSSLYYKDNPLSGMRAGESKEIKIILSNPSEEKINVEVSFLKGEEIASLLGGSIYELSQGQKIEVPIKIDIPRDAQQGENYEVNILSDSLSTGNEGSSVQFSPNYITSFVVIVGDKAVSVNEPKIVGDEKKVEPVSKDIEKSKSETIFKIFYFALSLMILVLFVVIVIVVRRRKRYFSTDSQYLSNNV
;
A
#
# COMPACT_ATOMS: atom_id res chain seq x y z
N MET A 1 -16.27 29.41 -25.46
CA MET A 1 -15.89 29.32 -24.03
C MET A 1 -16.16 27.92 -23.48
N GLU A 2 -17.26 27.26 -23.86
CA GLU A 2 -17.61 25.94 -23.31
C GLU A 2 -16.79 24.76 -23.81
N SER A 3 -16.32 24.79 -25.05
CA SER A 3 -15.38 23.78 -25.55
C SER A 3 -14.09 23.71 -24.73
N LYS A 4 -13.68 24.85 -24.14
CA LYS A 4 -12.49 24.93 -23.28
C LYS A 4 -12.68 24.22 -21.94
N LEU A 5 -13.92 24.16 -21.41
CA LEU A 5 -14.21 23.51 -20.13
C LEU A 5 -14.16 21.97 -20.25
N TYR A 6 -14.78 21.40 -21.29
CA TYR A 6 -14.69 19.95 -21.54
C TYR A 6 -13.27 19.51 -21.82
N PHE A 7 -12.51 20.31 -22.57
CA PHE A 7 -11.10 20.07 -22.79
C PHE A 7 -10.32 20.05 -21.47
N PHE A 8 -10.58 20.98 -20.56
CA PHE A 8 -9.92 21.03 -19.25
C PHE A 8 -10.30 19.84 -18.35
N LEU A 9 -11.56 19.42 -18.36
CA LEU A 9 -12.04 18.28 -17.57
C LEU A 9 -11.49 16.94 -18.10
N LEU A 10 -11.47 16.77 -19.42
CA LEU A 10 -10.85 15.62 -20.08
C LEU A 10 -9.34 15.59 -19.82
N PHE A 11 -8.68 16.74 -19.89
CA PHE A 11 -7.24 16.87 -19.59
C PHE A 11 -6.94 16.50 -18.13
N PHE A 12 -7.76 16.96 -17.18
CA PHE A 12 -7.61 16.60 -15.77
C PHE A 12 -7.86 15.10 -15.53
N LEU A 13 -8.86 14.51 -16.20
CA LEU A 13 -9.13 13.08 -16.15
C LEU A 13 -7.95 12.26 -16.71
N LEU A 14 -7.37 12.67 -17.85
CA LEU A 14 -6.21 12.01 -18.45
C LEU A 14 -4.96 12.12 -17.57
N LEU A 15 -4.74 13.28 -16.93
CA LEU A 15 -3.67 13.44 -15.94
C LEU A 15 -3.86 12.52 -14.72
N SER A 16 -5.11 12.28 -14.29
CA SER A 16 -5.38 11.37 -13.17
C SER A 16 -5.15 9.89 -13.49
N LEU A 17 -5.21 9.50 -14.77
CA LEU A 17 -5.01 8.10 -15.22
C LEU A 17 -3.54 7.72 -15.39
N SER A 18 -2.61 8.67 -15.36
CA SER A 18 -1.20 8.46 -15.70
C SER A 18 -0.31 8.11 -14.49
N ILE A 19 -0.88 7.80 -13.32
CA ILE A 19 -0.11 7.47 -12.10
C ILE A 19 0.09 5.96 -11.99
N VAL A 20 0.48 5.30 -13.08
CA VAL A 20 1.00 3.92 -13.00
C VAL A 20 2.51 4.05 -12.77
N GLN A 21 2.88 4.34 -11.52
CA GLN A 21 4.28 4.36 -11.13
C GLN A 21 4.80 2.92 -11.01
N ALA A 22 6.03 2.70 -11.45
CA ALA A 22 6.76 1.45 -11.21
C ALA A 22 6.80 1.23 -9.69
N THR A 23 6.01 0.27 -9.23
CA THR A 23 5.91 -0.09 -7.82
C THR A 23 6.38 -1.52 -7.69
N PHE A 24 7.21 -1.77 -6.69
CA PHE A 24 7.43 -3.12 -6.17
C PHE A 24 6.65 -3.26 -4.87
N SER A 25 6.46 -4.48 -4.39
CA SER A 25 5.84 -4.73 -3.10
C SER A 25 6.71 -5.63 -2.25
N VAL A 26 6.66 -5.40 -0.95
CA VAL A 26 7.34 -6.19 0.06
C VAL A 26 6.30 -6.88 0.93
N SER A 27 6.52 -8.15 1.23
CA SER A 27 5.69 -8.90 2.17
C SER A 27 6.56 -9.74 3.09
N SER A 28 6.10 -9.94 4.32
CA SER A 28 6.79 -10.70 5.35
C SER A 28 5.77 -11.50 6.15
N LEU A 29 6.16 -12.68 6.61
CA LEU A 29 5.36 -13.45 7.57
C LEU A 29 5.31 -12.74 8.93
N TYR A 30 6.38 -12.01 9.26
CA TYR A 30 6.55 -11.31 10.53
C TYR A 30 6.29 -9.81 10.37
N TYR A 31 5.50 -9.26 11.28
CA TYR A 31 5.13 -7.84 11.34
C TYR A 31 4.79 -7.46 12.79
N LYS A 32 4.43 -6.20 13.03
CA LYS A 32 4.16 -5.67 14.38
C LYS A 32 3.22 -6.53 15.23
N ASP A 33 2.13 -7.05 14.66
CA ASP A 33 1.16 -7.89 15.40
C ASP A 33 1.42 -9.40 15.25
N ASN A 34 2.44 -9.79 14.48
CA ASN A 34 2.90 -11.18 14.37
C ASN A 34 4.43 -11.24 14.51
N PRO A 35 4.96 -11.07 15.74
CA PRO A 35 6.39 -11.06 15.98
C PRO A 35 7.01 -12.45 15.77
N LEU A 36 8.33 -12.47 15.56
CA LEU A 36 9.09 -13.70 15.62
C LEU A 36 9.30 -14.07 17.10
N SER A 37 8.44 -14.94 17.63
CA SER A 37 8.50 -15.38 19.02
C SER A 37 9.07 -16.79 19.16
N GLY A 38 9.50 -17.11 20.37
CA GLY A 38 9.90 -18.47 20.72
C GLY A 38 11.36 -18.80 20.43
N MET A 39 12.22 -17.80 20.24
CA MET A 39 13.65 -18.01 20.02
C MET A 39 14.39 -18.03 21.35
N ARG A 40 15.31 -18.98 21.54
CA ARG A 40 16.15 -19.09 22.72
C ARG A 40 17.46 -18.30 22.57
N ALA A 41 18.09 -17.97 23.69
CA ALA A 41 19.42 -17.37 23.68
C ALA A 41 20.43 -18.27 22.95
N GLY A 42 21.19 -17.72 22.01
CA GLY A 42 22.12 -18.47 21.16
C GLY A 42 21.48 -19.23 20.00
N GLU A 43 20.15 -19.12 19.80
CA GLU A 43 19.46 -19.75 18.67
C GLU A 43 19.61 -18.91 17.40
N SER A 44 19.79 -19.60 16.29
CA SER A 44 19.79 -19.03 14.95
C SER A 44 18.56 -19.51 14.18
N LYS A 45 17.88 -18.59 13.49
CA LYS A 45 16.75 -18.94 12.63
C LYS A 45 16.78 -18.14 11.33
N GLU A 46 16.54 -18.84 10.23
CA GLU A 46 16.36 -18.21 8.94
C GLU A 46 14.88 -17.86 8.73
N ILE A 47 14.65 -16.62 8.31
CA ILE A 47 13.36 -16.11 7.88
C ILE A 47 13.49 -15.54 6.47
N LYS A 48 12.37 -15.19 5.86
CA LYS A 48 12.34 -14.59 4.53
C LYS A 48 11.38 -13.42 4.47
N ILE A 49 11.80 -12.40 3.74
CA ILE A 49 10.88 -11.40 3.16
C ILE A 49 10.73 -11.70 1.68
N ILE A 50 9.56 -11.41 1.12
CA ILE A 50 9.26 -11.65 -0.29
C ILE A 50 9.16 -10.29 -0.96
N LEU A 51 10.06 -10.06 -1.93
CA LEU A 51 9.98 -8.94 -2.86
C LEU A 51 9.21 -9.38 -4.10
N SER A 52 8.35 -8.52 -4.64
CA SER A 52 7.69 -8.78 -5.90
C SER A 52 7.54 -7.54 -6.76
N ASN A 53 7.69 -7.72 -8.07
CA ASN A 53 7.58 -6.64 -9.05
C ASN A 53 6.33 -6.84 -9.93
N PRO A 54 5.21 -6.17 -9.64
CA PRO A 54 4.04 -6.16 -10.52
C PRO A 54 4.19 -5.28 -11.77
N SER A 55 5.23 -4.42 -11.84
CA SER A 55 5.50 -3.56 -12.99
C SER A 55 5.97 -4.36 -14.21
N GLU A 56 5.78 -3.80 -15.40
CA GLU A 56 6.33 -4.34 -16.65
C GLU A 56 7.85 -4.11 -16.78
N GLU A 57 8.35 -3.09 -16.09
CA GLU A 57 9.77 -2.72 -16.12
C GLU A 57 10.58 -3.51 -15.08
N LYS A 58 11.84 -3.81 -15.41
CA LYS A 58 12.78 -4.37 -14.43
C LYS A 58 13.14 -3.33 -13.37
N ILE A 59 13.22 -3.76 -12.12
CA ILE A 59 13.55 -2.90 -10.98
C ILE A 59 14.69 -3.54 -10.18
N ASN A 60 15.65 -2.74 -9.75
CA ASN A 60 16.65 -3.14 -8.77
C ASN A 60 16.20 -2.66 -7.40
N VAL A 61 16.13 -3.57 -6.42
CA VAL A 61 15.76 -3.24 -5.04
C VAL A 61 16.94 -3.51 -4.14
N GLU A 62 17.36 -2.49 -3.39
CA GLU A 62 18.34 -2.61 -2.32
C GLU A 62 17.62 -2.88 -1.00
N VAL A 63 18.11 -3.88 -0.27
CA VAL A 63 17.64 -4.26 1.06
C VAL A 63 18.74 -3.94 2.07
N SER A 64 18.41 -3.15 3.08
CA SER A 64 19.31 -2.76 4.16
C SER A 64 18.60 -2.76 5.51
N PHE A 65 19.36 -2.84 6.60
CA PHE A 65 18.82 -2.72 7.96
C PHE A 65 18.88 -1.26 8.42
N LEU A 66 17.75 -0.75 8.91
CA LEU A 66 17.70 0.50 9.67
C LEU A 66 17.91 0.27 11.16
N LYS A 67 17.55 -0.92 11.65
CA LYS A 67 17.65 -1.35 13.05
C LYS A 67 17.68 -2.88 13.14
N GLY A 68 18.36 -3.41 14.15
CA GLY A 68 18.40 -4.85 14.41
C GLY A 68 19.54 -5.60 13.73
N GLU A 69 20.52 -4.88 13.15
CA GLU A 69 21.70 -5.48 12.52
C GLU A 69 22.57 -6.26 13.53
N GLU A 70 22.43 -5.96 14.82
CA GLU A 70 23.08 -6.71 15.90
C GLU A 70 22.59 -8.16 16.06
N ILE A 71 21.38 -8.46 15.58
CA ILE A 71 20.81 -9.82 15.61
C ILE A 71 20.36 -10.33 14.24
N ALA A 72 20.43 -9.51 13.19
CA ALA A 72 19.91 -9.83 11.87
C ALA A 72 20.96 -9.59 10.79
N SER A 73 21.08 -10.54 9.85
CA SER A 73 21.98 -10.44 8.71
C SER A 73 21.32 -10.96 7.44
N LEU A 74 21.70 -10.39 6.29
CA LEU A 74 21.30 -10.91 4.98
C LEU A 74 22.20 -12.10 4.63
N LEU A 75 21.61 -13.21 4.19
CA LEU A 75 22.37 -14.40 3.77
C LEU A 75 22.84 -14.34 2.31
N GLY A 76 22.60 -13.22 1.62
CA GLY A 76 22.96 -12.99 0.22
C GLY A 76 23.42 -11.55 -0.01
N GLY A 77 23.28 -11.07 -1.25
CA GLY A 77 23.53 -9.68 -1.58
C GLY A 77 22.49 -8.74 -0.96
N SER A 78 22.78 -7.44 -0.94
CA SER A 78 21.81 -6.40 -0.60
C SER A 78 20.95 -5.99 -1.81
N ILE A 79 21.42 -6.20 -3.03
CA ILE A 79 20.73 -5.75 -4.25
C ILE A 79 20.11 -6.93 -5.00
N TYR A 80 18.82 -6.80 -5.33
CA TYR A 80 18.03 -7.80 -6.02
C TYR A 80 17.40 -7.22 -7.29
N GLU A 81 17.69 -7.84 -8.45
CA GLU A 81 17.02 -7.51 -9.71
C GLU A 81 15.70 -8.28 -9.80
N LEU A 82 14.59 -7.56 -9.97
CA LEU A 82 13.25 -8.10 -10.11
C LEU A 82 12.71 -7.85 -11.53
N SER A 83 12.50 -8.92 -12.28
CA SER A 83 11.81 -8.90 -13.57
C SER A 83 10.29 -8.80 -13.40
N GLN A 84 9.57 -8.50 -14.49
CA GLN A 84 8.10 -8.41 -14.50
C GLN A 84 7.45 -9.68 -13.91
N GLY A 85 6.58 -9.49 -12.93
CA GLY A 85 5.84 -10.55 -12.25
C GLY A 85 6.69 -11.44 -11.34
N GLN A 86 8.00 -11.18 -11.22
CA GLN A 86 8.89 -12.01 -10.43
C GLN A 86 8.63 -11.83 -8.94
N LYS A 87 8.80 -12.93 -8.20
CA LYS A 87 8.86 -12.95 -6.73
C LYS A 87 10.21 -13.51 -6.31
N ILE A 88 10.90 -12.83 -5.42
CA ILE A 88 12.19 -13.26 -4.87
C ILE A 88 12.05 -13.35 -3.35
N GLU A 89 12.54 -14.44 -2.79
CA GLU A 89 12.68 -14.60 -1.35
C GLU A 89 14.06 -14.08 -0.94
N VAL A 90 14.09 -13.11 -0.04
CA VAL A 90 15.33 -12.55 0.52
C VAL A 90 15.56 -13.24 1.86
N PRO A 91 16.57 -14.13 1.96
CA PRO A 91 16.85 -14.88 3.17
C PRO A 91 17.54 -13.99 4.21
N ILE A 92 17.00 -13.98 5.42
CA ILE A 92 17.49 -13.21 6.55
C ILE A 92 17.78 -14.18 7.68
N LYS A 93 19.00 -14.14 8.22
CA LYS A 93 19.38 -14.91 9.39
C LYS A 93 19.23 -14.05 10.63
N ILE A 94 18.49 -14.58 11.60
CA ILE A 94 18.33 -14.01 12.93
C ILE A 94 19.18 -14.83 13.90
N ASP A 95 20.11 -14.19 14.59
CA ASP A 95 21.01 -14.78 15.58
C ASP A 95 20.79 -14.12 16.94
N ILE A 96 20.22 -14.84 17.90
CA ILE A 96 20.01 -14.30 19.25
C ILE A 96 21.30 -14.44 20.07
N PRO A 97 21.77 -13.36 20.75
CA PRO A 97 22.92 -13.43 21.64
C PRO A 97 22.75 -14.50 22.74
N ARG A 98 23.85 -15.11 23.17
CA ARG A 98 23.81 -16.17 24.21
C ARG A 98 23.50 -15.62 25.60
N ASP A 99 23.72 -14.33 25.81
CA ASP A 99 23.47 -13.58 27.03
C ASP A 99 22.10 -12.89 27.03
N ALA A 100 21.31 -13.06 25.97
CA ALA A 100 19.96 -12.49 25.88
C ALA A 100 19.05 -13.02 27.00
N GLN A 101 18.29 -12.11 27.60
CA GLN A 101 17.39 -12.44 28.70
C GLN A 101 16.04 -12.94 28.19
N GLN A 102 15.38 -13.81 28.96
CA GLN A 102 14.02 -14.23 28.63
C GLN A 102 13.07 -13.03 28.70
N GLY A 103 12.27 -12.85 27.64
CA GLY A 103 11.36 -11.71 27.45
C GLY A 103 12.00 -10.49 26.80
N GLU A 104 13.30 -10.55 26.46
CA GLU A 104 13.97 -9.48 25.75
C GLU A 104 13.43 -9.34 24.32
N ASN A 105 13.29 -8.09 23.88
CA ASN A 105 12.69 -7.74 22.59
C ASN A 105 13.72 -7.02 21.73
N TYR A 106 13.95 -7.55 20.54
CA TYR A 106 14.80 -6.93 19.53
C TYR A 106 13.93 -6.44 18.38
N GLU A 107 14.01 -5.16 18.06
CA GLU A 107 13.26 -4.56 16.94
C GLU A 107 14.11 -4.61 15.68
N VAL A 108 13.59 -5.23 14.63
CA VAL A 108 14.25 -5.33 13.33
C VAL A 108 13.48 -4.50 12.33
N ASN A 109 14.16 -3.52 11.73
CA ASN A 109 13.61 -2.64 10.71
C ASN A 109 14.42 -2.79 9.43
N ILE A 110 13.76 -3.28 8.37
CA ILE A 110 14.36 -3.52 7.07
C ILE A 110 13.84 -2.47 6.10
N LEU A 111 14.75 -1.72 5.48
CA LEU A 111 14.45 -0.83 4.37
C LEU A 111 14.62 -1.60 3.06
N SER A 112 13.60 -1.56 2.21
CA SER A 112 13.70 -1.95 0.81
C SER A 112 13.53 -0.70 -0.03
N ASP A 113 14.56 -0.35 -0.79
CA ASP A 113 14.61 0.87 -1.60
C ASP A 113 14.78 0.53 -3.08
N SER A 114 14.00 1.18 -3.94
CA SER A 114 14.13 0.99 -5.39
C SER A 114 15.28 1.83 -5.92
N LEU A 115 16.32 1.18 -6.42
CA LEU A 115 17.40 1.84 -7.11
C LEU A 115 16.91 2.30 -8.48
N SER A 116 16.84 3.62 -8.68
CA SER A 116 16.50 4.19 -9.98
C SER A 116 17.54 3.78 -11.02
N THR A 117 17.14 3.04 -12.04
CA THR A 117 17.92 2.80 -13.26
C THR A 117 17.85 4.05 -14.14
N GLY A 118 18.34 5.17 -13.61
CA GLY A 118 18.27 6.45 -14.30
C GLY A 118 19.09 6.42 -15.58
N ASN A 119 18.42 6.42 -16.72
CA ASN A 119 19.03 6.91 -17.96
C ASN A 119 19.23 8.41 -17.78
N GLU A 120 20.48 8.86 -17.85
CA GLU A 120 20.88 10.26 -17.69
C GLU A 120 20.04 11.17 -18.61
N GLY A 121 19.08 11.92 -18.05
CA GLY A 121 18.31 12.94 -18.77
C GLY A 121 16.78 12.85 -18.69
N SER A 122 16.20 11.81 -18.10
CA SER A 122 14.73 11.71 -17.94
C SER A 122 14.22 12.29 -16.62
N SER A 123 12.99 12.81 -16.69
CA SER A 123 12.11 13.31 -15.62
C SER A 123 12.35 12.76 -14.20
N VAL A 124 12.07 13.61 -13.20
CA VAL A 124 12.02 13.26 -11.76
C VAL A 124 11.26 11.94 -11.57
N GLN A 125 11.98 10.87 -11.24
CA GLN A 125 11.42 9.56 -10.94
C GLN A 125 11.19 9.47 -9.43
N PHE A 126 9.97 9.13 -9.03
CA PHE A 126 9.68 8.80 -7.64
C PHE A 126 9.98 7.33 -7.42
N SER A 127 10.96 7.05 -6.57
CA SER A 127 11.31 5.68 -6.16
C SER A 127 10.61 5.38 -4.83
N PRO A 128 9.69 4.38 -4.78
CA PRO A 128 9.07 4.02 -3.52
C PRO A 128 10.08 3.35 -2.60
N ASN A 129 9.96 3.59 -1.30
CA ASN A 129 10.67 2.85 -0.27
C ASN A 129 9.67 2.17 0.67
N TYR A 130 10.04 0.98 1.16
CA TYR A 130 9.22 0.21 2.09
C TYR A 130 10.02 -0.12 3.34
N ILE A 131 9.43 0.13 4.51
CA ILE A 131 10.01 -0.26 5.79
C ILE A 131 9.19 -1.44 6.32
N THR A 132 9.84 -2.59 6.45
CA THR A 132 9.26 -3.77 7.10
C THR A 132 9.79 -3.86 8.52
N SER A 133 8.88 -3.80 9.50
CA SER A 133 9.21 -3.81 10.92
C SER A 133 8.58 -5.00 11.63
N PHE A 134 9.38 -5.73 12.38
CA PHE A 134 8.90 -6.79 13.28
C PHE A 134 9.78 -6.89 14.52
N VAL A 135 9.25 -7.53 15.55
CA VAL A 135 9.94 -7.75 16.83
C VAL A 135 10.33 -9.22 16.94
N VAL A 136 11.53 -9.47 17.44
CA VAL A 136 12.01 -10.80 17.85
C VAL A 136 11.95 -10.89 19.37
N ILE A 137 11.22 -11.87 19.89
CA ILE A 137 10.98 -12.05 21.33
C ILE A 137 11.74 -13.29 21.80
N VAL A 138 12.68 -13.08 22.73
CA VAL A 138 13.48 -14.16 23.34
C VAL A 138 12.68 -14.88 24.41
N GLY A 139 12.66 -16.20 24.39
CA GLY A 139 12.00 -17.05 25.38
C GLY A 139 11.27 -18.23 24.75
N ASP A 140 10.73 -19.12 25.59
CA ASP A 140 9.84 -20.17 25.10
C ASP A 140 8.58 -19.53 24.50
N LYS A 141 8.12 -20.04 23.35
CA LYS A 141 6.97 -19.52 22.58
C LYS A 141 5.91 -19.02 23.55
N ALA A 142 5.61 -17.73 23.49
CA ALA A 142 4.43 -17.19 24.15
C ALA A 142 3.27 -18.07 23.69
N VAL A 143 2.72 -18.83 24.65
CA VAL A 143 1.53 -19.66 24.47
C VAL A 143 0.57 -18.82 23.65
N SER A 144 0.13 -19.33 22.49
CA SER A 144 -0.83 -18.63 21.65
C SER A 144 -2.12 -18.45 22.47
N VAL A 145 -2.22 -17.36 23.21
CA VAL A 145 -3.44 -16.89 23.86
C VAL A 145 -4.30 -16.34 22.72
N ASN A 146 -4.82 -17.22 21.86
CA ASN A 146 -5.88 -17.00 20.88
C ASN A 146 -6.25 -18.28 20.10
N GLU A 147 -6.15 -19.46 20.72
CA GLU A 147 -7.26 -20.40 20.49
C GLU A 147 -8.35 -19.98 21.47
N PRO A 148 -9.49 -19.42 21.01
CA PRO A 148 -10.65 -19.31 21.86
C PRO A 148 -11.04 -20.74 22.24
N LYS A 149 -10.62 -21.18 23.43
CA LYS A 149 -11.27 -22.29 24.11
C LYS A 149 -12.72 -21.85 24.28
N ILE A 150 -13.58 -22.35 23.40
CA ILE A 150 -15.03 -22.34 23.58
C ILE A 150 -15.30 -23.29 24.75
N VAL A 151 -15.04 -22.80 25.97
CA VAL A 151 -15.59 -23.39 27.19
C VAL A 151 -16.83 -22.57 27.45
N GLY A 152 -17.97 -23.21 27.23
CA GLY A 152 -19.28 -22.63 27.47
C GLY A 152 -19.39 -22.14 28.89
N ASP A 153 -19.48 -20.83 29.03
CA ASP A 153 -20.38 -20.21 29.97
C ASP A 153 -20.70 -18.80 29.45
N GLU A 154 -21.98 -18.58 29.17
CA GLU A 154 -22.55 -17.29 28.80
C GLU A 154 -22.39 -16.31 29.97
N LYS A 155 -21.22 -15.70 30.10
CA LYS A 155 -21.11 -14.41 30.77
C LYS A 155 -20.70 -13.37 29.75
N LYS A 156 -21.67 -12.53 29.44
CA LYS A 156 -21.58 -11.27 28.71
C LYS A 156 -20.45 -10.40 29.28
N VAL A 157 -19.24 -10.61 28.78
CA VAL A 157 -18.10 -9.73 29.03
C VAL A 157 -18.20 -8.59 28.03
N GLU A 158 -18.43 -7.39 28.54
CA GLU A 158 -18.41 -6.16 27.75
C GLU A 158 -16.97 -5.94 27.22
N PRO A 159 -16.79 -5.77 25.90
CA PRO A 159 -15.47 -5.56 25.33
C PRO A 159 -14.91 -4.20 25.74
N VAL A 160 -13.77 -4.23 26.44
CA VAL A 160 -12.95 -3.07 26.77
C VAL A 160 -12.31 -2.53 25.48
N SER A 161 -13.02 -1.57 24.89
CA SER A 161 -12.59 -0.45 24.04
C SER A 161 -11.32 -0.63 23.18
N LYS A 162 -11.51 -1.24 21.99
CA LYS A 162 -10.77 -0.91 20.75
C LYS A 162 -11.31 0.36 20.07
N ASP A 163 -11.85 1.31 20.83
CA ASP A 163 -12.63 2.43 20.28
C ASP A 163 -11.79 3.62 19.79
N ILE A 164 -10.48 3.61 20.02
CA ILE A 164 -9.66 4.79 19.71
C ILE A 164 -9.20 4.81 18.24
N GLU A 165 -9.00 3.66 17.58
CA GLU A 165 -8.50 3.63 16.19
C GLU A 165 -9.61 3.57 15.13
N LYS A 166 -10.80 3.08 15.50
CA LYS A 166 -11.94 2.97 14.57
C LYS A 166 -12.57 4.34 14.25
N SER A 167 -12.45 5.29 15.17
CA SER A 167 -13.02 6.65 15.05
C SER A 167 -12.41 7.47 13.90
N LYS A 168 -11.09 7.40 13.70
CA LYS A 168 -10.40 8.20 12.67
C LYS A 168 -10.67 7.70 11.24
N SER A 169 -10.86 6.39 11.09
CA SER A 169 -11.17 5.74 9.82
C SER A 169 -12.54 6.15 9.27
N GLU A 170 -13.57 6.21 10.12
CA GLU A 170 -14.92 6.59 9.69
C GLU A 170 -15.02 8.03 9.18
N THR A 171 -14.26 8.97 9.75
CA THR A 171 -14.25 10.36 9.28
C THR A 171 -13.64 10.48 7.88
N ILE A 172 -12.57 9.73 7.61
CA ILE A 172 -11.91 9.74 6.29
C ILE A 172 -12.84 9.20 5.21
N PHE A 173 -13.54 8.10 5.49
CA PHE A 173 -14.52 7.56 4.53
C PHE A 173 -15.66 8.53 4.26
N LYS A 174 -16.18 9.24 5.27
CA LYS A 174 -17.25 10.24 5.08
C LYS A 174 -16.80 11.40 4.19
N ILE A 175 -15.57 11.91 4.38
CA ILE A 175 -15.00 12.97 3.55
C ILE A 175 -14.83 12.48 2.10
N PHE A 176 -14.34 11.25 1.92
CA PHE A 176 -14.19 10.65 0.60
C PHE A 176 -15.53 10.51 -0.14
N TYR A 177 -16.56 9.95 0.51
CA TYR A 177 -17.91 9.84 -0.08
C TYR A 177 -18.53 11.20 -0.40
N PHE A 178 -18.30 12.20 0.44
CA PHE A 178 -18.74 13.56 0.18
C PHE A 178 -18.06 14.15 -1.06
N ALA A 179 -16.73 14.00 -1.19
CA ALA A 179 -15.98 14.46 -2.35
C ALA A 179 -16.41 13.74 -3.64
N LEU A 180 -16.63 12.42 -3.57
CA LEU A 180 -17.10 11.61 -4.69
C LEU A 180 -18.52 12.03 -5.12
N SER A 181 -19.42 12.26 -4.16
CA SER A 181 -20.77 12.75 -4.41
C SER A 181 -20.76 14.14 -5.08
N LEU A 182 -19.92 15.05 -4.58
CA LEU A 182 -19.74 16.38 -5.19
C LEU A 182 -19.23 16.26 -6.63
N MET A 183 -18.28 15.35 -6.89
CA MET A 183 -17.77 15.09 -8.23
C MET A 183 -18.86 14.59 -9.19
N ILE A 184 -19.71 13.65 -8.74
CA ILE A 184 -20.84 13.12 -9.52
C ILE A 184 -21.87 14.21 -9.79
N LEU A 185 -22.16 15.07 -8.79
CA LEU A 185 -23.08 16.19 -8.94
C LEU A 185 -22.60 17.17 -10.01
N VAL A 186 -21.31 17.55 -9.97
CA VAL A 186 -20.70 18.43 -10.99
C VAL A 186 -20.82 17.79 -12.37
N LEU A 187 -20.53 16.49 -12.48
CA LEU A 187 -20.66 15.76 -13.75
C LEU A 187 -22.11 15.75 -14.26
N PHE A 188 -23.09 15.57 -13.39
CA PHE A 188 -24.51 15.63 -13.73
C PHE A 188 -24.94 17.02 -14.22
N VAL A 189 -24.53 18.09 -13.53
CA VAL A 189 -24.80 19.48 -13.95
C VAL A 189 -24.23 19.75 -15.34
N VAL A 190 -23.00 19.29 -15.59
CA VAL A 190 -22.35 19.39 -16.90
C VAL A 190 -23.19 18.67 -17.97
N ILE A 191 -23.63 17.43 -17.72
CA ILE A 191 -24.50 16.67 -18.65
C ILE A 191 -25.80 17.42 -18.95
N VAL A 192 -26.48 17.95 -17.93
CA VAL A 192 -27.74 18.70 -18.11
C VAL A 192 -27.53 19.94 -18.98
N ILE A 193 -26.43 20.67 -18.76
CA ILE A 193 -26.07 21.84 -19.58
C ILE A 193 -25.83 21.42 -21.04
N VAL A 194 -25.09 20.33 -21.29
CA VAL A 194 -24.88 19.79 -22.65
C VAL A 194 -26.20 19.45 -23.33
N VAL A 195 -27.08 18.70 -22.66
CA VAL A 195 -28.35 18.24 -23.23
C VAL A 195 -29.26 19.41 -23.55
N ARG A 196 -29.40 20.38 -22.63
CA ARG A 196 -30.20 21.59 -22.86
C ARG A 196 -29.67 22.41 -24.03
N ARG A 197 -28.35 22.51 -24.19
CA ARG A 197 -27.74 23.24 -25.30
C ARG A 197 -27.92 22.52 -26.64
N ARG A 198 -27.74 21.19 -26.67
CA ARG A 198 -27.96 20.39 -27.89
C ARG A 198 -29.38 20.53 -28.42
N LYS A 199 -30.38 20.59 -27.54
CA LYS A 199 -31.79 20.81 -27.92
C LYS A 199 -32.02 22.12 -28.68
N ARG A 200 -31.25 23.19 -28.41
CA ARG A 200 -31.41 24.48 -29.10
C ARG A 200 -30.92 24.45 -30.54
N TYR A 201 -29.84 23.73 -30.83
CA TYR A 201 -29.32 23.63 -32.20
C TYR A 201 -30.28 22.87 -33.13
N PHE A 202 -30.94 21.83 -32.63
CA PHE A 202 -31.91 21.06 -33.43
C PHE A 202 -33.20 21.83 -33.76
N SER A 203 -33.58 22.86 -32.99
CA SER A 203 -34.79 23.64 -33.27
C SER A 203 -34.60 24.69 -34.37
N THR A 204 -33.36 25.04 -34.72
CA THR A 204 -33.09 26.04 -35.76
C THR A 204 -33.07 25.40 -37.15
N ASP A 205 -32.58 24.15 -37.29
CA ASP A 205 -32.55 23.45 -38.59
C ASP A 205 -33.95 23.04 -39.09
N SER A 206 -34.91 22.80 -38.18
CA SER A 206 -36.28 22.45 -38.59
C SER A 206 -37.07 23.62 -39.20
N GLN A 207 -36.69 24.87 -38.94
CA GLN A 207 -37.34 26.03 -39.56
C GLN A 207 -36.87 26.26 -41.01
N TYR A 208 -35.65 25.87 -41.37
CA TYR A 208 -35.16 26.00 -42.75
C TYR A 208 -35.77 24.98 -43.71
N LEU A 209 -36.21 23.83 -43.21
CA LEU A 209 -36.89 22.81 -44.02
C LEU A 209 -38.38 23.11 -44.22
N SER A 210 -39.00 23.91 -43.35
CA SER A 210 -40.44 24.26 -43.44
C SER A 210 -40.73 25.42 -44.40
N ASN A 211 -39.75 26.24 -44.76
CA ASN A 211 -39.95 27.42 -45.63
C ASN A 211 -39.57 27.18 -47.11
N ASN A 212 -39.16 25.96 -47.46
CA ASN A 212 -38.77 25.56 -48.81
C ASN A 212 -39.73 24.54 -49.45
N VAL A 213 -40.96 24.47 -48.96
CA VAL A 213 -42.09 23.72 -49.55
C VAL A 213 -43.22 24.69 -49.82
#